data_AF-A0A923UZB5-F1
#
_entry.id   AF-A0A923UZB5-F1
#
_cell.length_a   1.000
_cell.length_b   1.000
_cell.length_c   1.000
_cell.angle_alpha   90.00
_cell.angle_beta   90.00
_cell.angle_gamma   90.00
#
_symmetry.space_group_name_H-M   'P 1'
#
loop_
_entity.id
_entity.type
_entity.pdbx_description
1 polymer ?
#
loop_
_entity_poly.entity_id
_entity_poly.type
_entity_poly.pdbx_seq_one_letter_code
_entity_poly.pdbx_strand_id
1 'polypeptide(L)'
;MQLRFEALDAHLTKPLAPLYVIASDEHLLALEAADKIRKTARAQGLSEREVLQVERSFKWGELLAANQSQSLFGDRKLIELRIPTGKPG
;
A
#
# COMPACT_ATOMS: atom_id res chain seq x y z
N MET A 1 5.64 1.45 -14.19
CA MET A 1 4.61 1.07 -15.17
C MET A 1 3.30 1.68 -14.73
N GLN A 2 2.59 2.38 -15.62
CA GLN A 2 1.26 2.92 -15.32
C GLN A 2 0.20 1.90 -15.72
N LEU A 3 -0.80 1.70 -14.86
CA LEU A 3 -1.89 0.76 -15.08
C LEU A 3 -3.22 1.50 -14.96
N ARG A 4 -4.18 1.15 -15.81
CA ARG A 4 -5.58 1.54 -15.62
C ARG A 4 -6.24 0.61 -14.61
N PHE A 5 -7.28 1.09 -13.93
CA PHE A 5 -7.97 0.33 -12.89
C PHE A 5 -8.50 -1.03 -13.39
N GLU A 6 -8.99 -1.08 -14.62
CA GLU A 6 -9.54 -2.31 -15.23
C GLU A 6 -8.46 -3.36 -15.51
N ALA A 7 -7.20 -2.92 -15.67
CA ALA A 7 -6.07 -3.83 -15.86
C ALA A 7 -5.49 -4.34 -14.53
N LEU A 8 -5.96 -3.84 -13.39
CA LEU A 8 -5.40 -4.17 -12.07
C LEU A 8 -5.60 -5.65 -11.74
N ASP A 9 -6.78 -6.22 -11.97
CA ASP A 9 -7.05 -7.63 -11.63
C ASP A 9 -6.14 -8.59 -12.40
N ALA A 10 -5.97 -8.35 -13.71
CA ALA A 10 -5.05 -9.12 -14.55
C ALA A 10 -3.57 -8.93 -14.16
N HIS A 11 -3.22 -7.76 -13.62
CA HIS A 11 -1.87 -7.52 -13.10
C HIS A 11 -1.63 -8.29 -11.80
N LEU A 12 -2.61 -8.33 -10.91
CA LEU A 12 -2.52 -8.96 -9.59
C LEU A 12 -2.50 -10.50 -9.64
N THR A 13 -2.72 -11.13 -10.80
CA THR A 13 -2.48 -12.58 -10.99
C THR A 13 -0.99 -12.93 -11.04
N LYS A 14 -0.12 -11.93 -11.25
CA LYS A 14 1.34 -12.07 -11.24
C LYS A 14 1.88 -11.88 -9.81
N PRO A 15 3.16 -12.19 -9.55
CA PRO A 15 3.79 -11.82 -8.28
C PRO A 15 3.62 -10.32 -8.01
N LEU A 16 3.27 -9.96 -6.77
CA LEU A 16 3.05 -8.57 -6.40
C LEU A 16 4.32 -7.75 -6.62
N ALA A 17 4.16 -6.56 -7.21
CA ALA A 17 5.21 -5.56 -7.21
C ALA A 17 5.52 -5.10 -5.78
N PRO A 18 6.78 -4.72 -5.49
CA PRO A 18 7.19 -4.27 -4.15
C PRO A 18 6.59 -2.91 -3.77
N LEU A 19 6.10 -2.12 -4.74
CA LEU A 19 5.50 -0.81 -4.52
C LEU A 19 4.33 -0.59 -5.48
N TYR A 20 3.21 -0.12 -4.93
CA TYR A 20 2.07 0.38 -5.67
C TYR A 20 1.80 1.83 -5.29
N VAL A 21 1.61 2.68 -6.28
CA VAL A 21 1.16 4.06 -6.10
C VAL A 21 -0.24 4.15 -6.67
N ILE A 22 -1.20 4.53 -5.82
CA ILE A 22 -2.60 4.71 -6.19
C ILE A 22 -2.85 6.22 -6.19
N ALA A 23 -3.08 6.77 -7.38
CA ALA A 23 -3.51 8.15 -7.57
C ALA A 23 -4.83 8.12 -8.36
N SER A 24 -5.85 8.75 -7.80
CA SER A 24 -7.17 8.85 -8.43
C SER A 24 -7.87 10.10 -7.92
N ASP A 25 -8.59 10.78 -8.82
CA ASP A 25 -9.48 11.88 -8.47
C ASP A 25 -10.81 11.37 -7.87
N GLU A 26 -11.08 10.07 -8.00
CA GLU A 26 -12.25 9.41 -7.45
C GLU A 26 -11.88 8.57 -6.21
N HIS A 27 -12.36 9.00 -5.04
CA HIS A 27 -12.03 8.34 -3.77
C HIS A 27 -12.40 6.86 -3.75
N LEU A 28 -13.58 6.50 -4.30
CA LEU A 28 -14.04 5.12 -4.32
C LEU A 28 -13.10 4.22 -5.15
N LEU A 29 -12.68 4.66 -6.33
CA LEU A 29 -11.75 3.91 -7.18
C LEU A 29 -10.40 3.69 -6.49
N ALA A 30 -9.87 4.69 -5.77
CA ALA A 30 -8.65 4.54 -5.00
C ALA A 30 -8.79 3.49 -3.90
N LEU A 31 -9.91 3.49 -3.18
CA LEU A 31 -10.20 2.51 -2.14
C LEU A 31 -10.32 1.09 -2.70
N GLU A 32 -11.06 0.92 -3.80
CA GLU A 32 -11.22 -0.38 -4.45
C GLU A 32 -9.87 -0.92 -4.96
N ALA A 33 -9.02 -0.06 -5.52
CA ALA A 33 -7.69 -0.46 -5.97
C ALA A 33 -6.83 -0.92 -4.78
N ALA A 34 -6.86 -0.18 -3.67
CA ALA A 34 -6.13 -0.53 -2.46
C ALA A 34 -6.63 -1.85 -1.86
N ASP A 35 -7.95 -2.08 -1.85
CA ASP A 35 -8.54 -3.31 -1.33
C ASP A 35 -8.21 -4.52 -2.20
N LYS A 36 -8.19 -4.38 -3.54
CA LYS A 36 -7.72 -5.43 -4.46
C LYS A 36 -6.26 -5.82 -4.17
N ILE A 37 -5.37 -4.83 -4.07
CA ILE A 37 -3.95 -5.07 -3.74
C ILE A 37 -3.81 -5.74 -2.38
N ARG A 38 -4.52 -5.25 -1.35
CA ARG A 38 -4.48 -5.80 0.01
C ARG A 38 -4.97 -7.25 0.06
N LYS A 39 -6.05 -7.56 -0.66
CA LYS A 39 -6.59 -8.93 -0.74
C LYS A 39 -5.56 -9.88 -1.34
N THR A 40 -4.91 -9.49 -2.44
CA THR A 40 -3.85 -10.28 -3.08
C THR A 40 -2.62 -10.41 -2.17
N ALA A 41 -2.21 -9.35 -1.48
CA ALA A 41 -1.09 -9.38 -0.54
C ALA A 41 -1.31 -10.40 0.58
N ARG A 42 -2.51 -10.38 1.19
CA ARG A 42 -2.90 -11.38 2.20
C ARG A 42 -2.90 -12.80 1.66
N ALA A 43 -3.41 -13.01 0.45
CA ALA A 43 -3.39 -14.32 -0.21
C ALA A 43 -1.96 -14.84 -0.47
N GLN A 44 -0.97 -13.94 -0.61
CA GLN A 44 0.45 -14.26 -0.76
C GLN A 44 1.21 -14.34 0.59
N GLY A 45 0.50 -14.34 1.74
CA GLY A 45 1.11 -14.46 3.06
C GLY A 45 1.70 -13.17 3.63
N LEU A 46 1.27 -12.00 3.13
CA LEU A 46 1.49 -10.72 3.82
C LEU A 46 0.33 -10.49 4.80
N SER A 47 0.41 -11.12 5.97
CA SER A 47 -0.62 -11.14 7.01
C SER A 47 -0.64 -9.83 7.80
N GLU A 48 0.53 -9.25 8.05
CA GLU A 48 0.68 -8.01 8.81
C GLU A 48 0.38 -6.79 7.95
N ARG A 49 -0.30 -5.80 8.55
CA ARG A 49 -0.65 -4.53 7.91
C ARG A 49 -0.41 -3.39 8.86
N GLU A 50 0.34 -2.40 8.39
CA GLU A 50 0.52 -1.12 9.07
C GLU A 50 0.06 0.01 8.16
N VAL A 51 -0.73 0.93 8.71
CA VAL A 51 -1.28 2.06 7.96
C VAL A 51 -0.72 3.34 8.56
N LEU A 52 -0.05 4.13 7.72
CA LEU A 52 0.50 5.43 8.08
C LEU A 52 -0.27 6.49 7.31
N GLN A 53 -0.79 7.50 8.00
CA GLN A 53 -1.48 8.61 7.38
C GLN A 53 -0.62 9.87 7.47
N VAL A 54 -0.31 10.46 6.32
CA VAL A 54 0.45 11.70 6.24
C VAL A 54 -0.45 12.87 6.59
N GLU A 55 -0.12 13.51 7.70
CA GLU A 55 -0.69 14.76 8.18
C GLU A 55 0.36 15.87 8.14
N ARG A 56 -0.05 17.11 8.47
CA ARG A 56 0.82 18.31 8.37
C ARG A 56 2.17 18.18 9.07
N SER A 57 2.22 17.39 10.15
CA SER A 57 3.42 17.18 10.96
C SER A 57 3.87 15.71 10.98
N PHE A 58 3.55 14.97 9.92
CA PHE A 58 3.96 13.58 9.78
C PHE A 58 5.49 13.46 9.81
N LYS A 59 5.98 12.56 10.67
CA LYS A 59 7.41 12.30 10.78
C LYS A 59 7.79 11.18 9.84
N TRP A 60 8.51 11.48 8.77
CA TRP A 60 9.00 10.49 7.81
C TRP A 60 9.86 9.37 8.43
N GLY A 61 10.45 9.62 9.61
CA GLY A 61 11.10 8.58 10.40
C GLY A 61 10.18 7.44 10.83
N GLU A 62 8.86 7.66 10.96
CA GLU A 62 7.88 6.62 11.27
C GLU A 62 7.74 5.62 10.11
N LEU A 63 7.79 6.08 8.86
CA LEU A 63 7.79 5.19 7.70
C LEU A 63 9.06 4.32 7.66
N LEU A 64 10.21 4.91 7.98
CA LEU A 64 11.48 4.16 8.06
C LEU A 64 11.46 3.14 9.21
N ALA A 65 10.95 3.53 10.38
CA ALA A 65 10.80 2.65 11.53
C ALA A 65 9.84 1.49 11.21
N ALA A 66 8.72 1.76 10.55
CA ALA A 66 7.80 0.73 10.06
C ALA A 66 8.49 -0.24 9.11
N ASN A 67 9.34 0.23 8.19
CA ASN A 67 10.08 -0.67 7.30
C ASN A 67 11.15 -1.52 8.02
N GLN A 68 11.70 -1.02 9.13
CA GLN A 68 12.75 -1.71 9.90
C GLN A 68 12.21 -2.63 10.99
N SER A 69 10.95 -2.47 11.40
CA SER A 69 10.35 -3.36 12.40
C SER A 69 10.25 -4.78 11.84
N GLN A 70 10.92 -5.74 12.48
CA GLN A 70 10.81 -7.14 12.12
C GLN A 70 9.59 -7.76 12.79
N SER A 71 8.85 -8.58 12.03
CA SER A 71 7.80 -9.42 12.60
C SER A 71 8.42 -10.41 13.60
N LEU A 72 7.79 -10.59 14.76
CA LEU A 72 8.17 -11.62 15.73
C LEU A 72 7.89 -13.05 15.21
N PHE A 73 7.03 -13.17 14.20
CA PHE A 73 6.61 -14.45 13.61
C PHE A 73 7.28 -14.73 12.25
N GLY A 74 8.15 -13.82 11.78
CA GLY A 74 8.77 -13.92 10.45
C GLY A 74 7.81 -13.59 9.31
N ASP A 75 6.63 -13.05 9.62
CA ASP A 75 5.63 -12.67 8.63
C ASP A 75 6.07 -11.42 7.85
N ARG A 76 5.69 -11.38 6.57
CA ARG A 76 5.91 -10.21 5.71
C ARG A 76 4.82 -9.19 5.97
N LYS A 77 5.20 -7.91 6.06
CA LYS A 77 4.29 -6.81 6.34
C LYS A 77 3.95 -6.00 5.10
N LEU A 78 2.69 -5.60 4.99
CA LEU A 78 2.21 -4.58 4.05
C LEU A 78 2.16 -3.22 4.76
N ILE A 79 2.91 -2.24 4.25
CA ILE A 79 2.84 -0.84 4.71
C ILE A 79 1.96 -0.04 3.75
N GLU A 80 0.90 0.57 4.26
CA GLU A 80 0.02 1.47 3.51
C GLU A 80 0.26 2.92 3.95
N LEU A 81 0.93 3.71 3.10
CA LEU A 81 1.08 5.14 3.30
C LEU A 81 -0.04 5.89 2.59
N ARG A 82 -0.85 6.65 3.33
CA ARG A 82 -1.96 7.46 2.81
C ARG A 82 -1.57 8.92 2.82
N ILE A 83 -1.67 9.59 1.67
CA ILE A 83 -1.35 11.02 1.52
C ILE A 83 -2.61 11.73 0.99
N PRO A 84 -3.52 12.19 1.87
CA PRO A 84 -4.80 12.78 1.44
C PRO A 84 -4.64 14.01 0.53
N THR A 85 -3.56 14.77 0.70
CA THR A 85 -3.26 15.97 -0.10
C THR A 85 -2.55 15.67 -1.42
N GLY A 86 -2.15 14.41 -1.65
CA GLY A 86 -1.29 14.01 -2.77
C GLY A 86 0.14 14.58 -2.72
N LYS A 87 0.49 15.36 -1.70
CA LYS A 87 1.80 16.02 -1.57
C LYS A 87 2.62 15.38 -0.45
N PRO A 88 3.64 14.57 -0.77
CA PRO A 88 4.57 14.03 0.23
C PRO A 88 5.55 15.09 0.78
N GLY A 89 5.61 16.28 0.16
CA GLY A 89 6.50 17.38 0.55
C GLY A 89 6.38 18.52 -0.45
#